data_AF-A0A2D7M2Y6-F1
#
_entry.id   AF-A0A2D7M2Y6-F1
#
_cell.length_a   1.000
_cell.length_b   1.000
_cell.length_c   1.000
_cell.angle_alpha   90.00
_cell.angle_beta   90.00
_cell.angle_gamma   90.00
#
_symmetry.space_group_name_H-M   'P 1'
#
loop_
_entity.id
_entity.type
_entity.pdbx_description
1 polymer ?
#
loop_
_entity_poly.entity_id
_entity_poly.type
_entity_poly.pdbx_seq_one_letter_code
_entity_poly.pdbx_strand_id
1 'polypeptide(L)'
;MKDHFNFHDLIRQNMESERFRELHWTGTFDEYLSIATRNPDVLRTSFQRVHDMIVSYGNEPSHELNAREELHWKFFDDPDNDGDNAVFGLDQPIQQLVSFFKS
;
A
#
# COMPACT_ATOMS: atom_id res chain seq x y z
N MET A 1 -0.16 47.73 -7.21
CA MET A 1 -1.22 46.74 -7.02
C MET A 1 -0.52 45.44 -6.69
N LYS A 2 -0.48 45.04 -5.40
CA LYS A 2 0.22 43.82 -4.98
C LYS A 2 -0.79 42.69 -5.06
N ASP A 3 -0.59 41.77 -6.00
CA ASP A 3 -1.38 40.55 -6.06
C ASP A 3 -1.21 39.81 -4.74
N HIS A 4 -2.28 39.80 -3.94
CA HIS A 4 -2.33 38.97 -2.74
C HIS A 4 -2.43 37.53 -3.20
N PHE A 5 -1.31 36.83 -3.16
CA PHE A 5 -1.25 35.39 -3.36
C PHE A 5 -2.10 34.71 -2.28
N ASN A 6 -3.32 34.32 -2.65
CA ASN A 6 -4.30 33.79 -1.73
C ASN A 6 -4.02 32.30 -1.50
N PHE A 7 -3.27 32.02 -0.44
CA PHE A 7 -2.92 30.67 -0.01
C PHE A 7 -4.15 29.75 0.15
N HIS A 8 -5.30 30.32 0.48
CA HIS A 8 -6.55 29.60 0.61
C HIS A 8 -7.09 29.08 -0.72
N ASP A 9 -6.86 29.81 -1.82
CA ASP A 9 -7.26 29.38 -3.17
C ASP A 9 -6.32 28.28 -3.69
N LEU A 10 -5.03 28.34 -3.36
CA LEU A 10 -4.05 27.29 -3.68
C LEU A 10 -4.38 25.97 -2.95
N ILE A 11 -4.72 26.04 -1.65
CA ILE A 11 -5.14 24.86 -0.89
C ILE A 11 -6.43 24.29 -1.49
N ARG A 12 -7.41 25.13 -1.82
CA ARG A 12 -8.70 24.67 -2.37
C ARG A 12 -8.54 24.03 -3.76
N GLN A 13 -7.60 24.49 -4.57
CA GLN A 13 -7.25 23.84 -5.85
C GLN A 13 -6.52 22.50 -5.67
N ASN A 14 -5.67 22.38 -4.64
CA ASN A 14 -4.93 21.15 -4.34
C ASN A 14 -5.70 20.14 -3.49
N MET A 15 -6.82 20.54 -2.89
CA MET A 15 -7.80 19.61 -2.33
C MET A 15 -8.59 19.02 -3.49
N GLU A 16 -8.00 18.01 -4.15
CA GLU A 16 -8.47 17.32 -5.35
C GLU A 16 -9.86 16.63 -5.19
N SER A 17 -10.93 17.37 -4.91
CA SER A 17 -12.26 16.78 -4.73
C SER A 17 -12.80 16.09 -5.98
N GLU A 18 -12.36 16.50 -7.17
CA GLU A 18 -12.78 15.94 -8.45
C GLU A 18 -12.11 14.59 -8.71
N ARG A 19 -10.79 14.51 -8.52
CA ARG A 19 -10.00 13.30 -8.75
C ARG A 19 -10.32 12.19 -7.74
N PHE A 20 -10.61 12.54 -6.49
CA PHE A 20 -11.11 11.57 -5.51
C PHE A 20 -12.51 11.04 -5.86
N ARG A 21 -13.37 11.86 -6.50
CA ARG A 21 -14.71 11.42 -6.93
C ARG A 21 -14.66 10.38 -8.05
N GLU A 22 -13.70 10.48 -8.98
CA GLU A 22 -13.50 9.50 -10.05
C GLU A 22 -13.04 8.12 -9.52
N LEU A 23 -12.41 8.09 -8.34
CA LEU A 23 -11.98 6.84 -7.69
C LEU A 23 -13.11 6.11 -6.95
N HIS A 24 -14.32 6.69 -6.90
CA HIS A 24 -15.48 6.05 -6.29
C HIS A 24 -16.30 5.29 -7.33
N TRP A 25 -16.80 4.13 -6.92
CA TRP A 25 -17.69 3.33 -7.75
C TRP A 25 -19.01 4.08 -8.00
N THR A 26 -19.54 3.94 -9.22
CA THR A 26 -20.84 4.51 -9.63
C THR A 26 -21.71 3.38 -10.19
N GLY A 27 -22.98 3.36 -9.80
CA GLY A 27 -23.95 2.33 -10.21
C GLY A 27 -25.01 2.06 -9.15
N THR A 28 -25.74 0.96 -9.32
CA THR A 28 -26.74 0.44 -8.37
C THR A 28 -26.16 -0.64 -7.45
N PHE A 29 -26.71 -0.77 -6.25
CA PHE A 29 -26.20 -1.74 -5.26
C PHE A 29 -26.13 -3.18 -5.80
N ASP A 30 -27.10 -3.59 -6.64
CA ASP A 30 -27.11 -4.91 -7.28
C ASP A 30 -25.96 -5.12 -8.28
N GLU A 31 -25.57 -4.07 -9.01
CA GLU A 31 -24.39 -4.10 -9.89
C GLU A 31 -23.11 -4.25 -9.06
N TYR A 32 -23.01 -3.55 -7.93
CA TYR A 32 -21.89 -3.71 -7.00
C TYR A 32 -21.80 -5.15 -6.46
N LEU A 33 -22.91 -5.72 -5.98
CA LEU A 33 -22.96 -7.11 -5.52
C LEU A 33 -22.59 -8.10 -6.63
N SER A 34 -23.01 -7.83 -7.88
CA SER A 34 -22.65 -8.65 -9.03
C SER A 34 -21.16 -8.60 -9.35
N ILE A 35 -20.48 -7.47 -9.11
CA ILE A 35 -19.02 -7.38 -9.21
C ILE A 35 -18.37 -8.21 -8.11
N ALA A 36 -18.77 -8.02 -6.85
CA ALA A 36 -18.22 -8.74 -5.70
C ALA A 36 -18.44 -10.26 -5.77
N THR A 37 -19.57 -10.71 -6.33
CA THR A 37 -19.86 -12.13 -6.52
C THR A 37 -18.99 -12.76 -7.62
N ARG A 38 -18.69 -12.02 -8.69
CA ARG A 38 -17.82 -12.49 -9.79
C ARG A 38 -16.34 -12.45 -9.42
N ASN A 39 -15.94 -11.43 -8.68
CA ASN A 39 -14.57 -11.25 -8.21
C ASN A 39 -14.58 -10.75 -6.76
N PRO A 40 -14.47 -11.67 -5.78
CA PRO A 40 -14.42 -11.30 -4.36
C PRO A 40 -13.24 -10.41 -3.97
N ASP A 41 -12.15 -10.38 -4.76
CA ASP A 41 -10.94 -9.61 -4.42
C ASP A 41 -11.18 -8.10 -4.38
N VAL A 42 -12.25 -7.63 -5.04
CA VAL A 42 -12.66 -6.22 -4.97
C VAL A 42 -13.06 -5.80 -3.55
N LEU A 43 -13.47 -6.75 -2.71
CA LEU A 43 -13.84 -6.50 -1.31
C LEU A 43 -12.62 -6.39 -0.37
N ARG A 44 -11.43 -6.79 -0.83
CA ARG A 44 -10.22 -6.72 0.01
C ARG A 44 -9.85 -5.27 0.31
N THR A 45 -9.49 -5.02 1.56
CA THR A 45 -9.04 -3.69 2.01
C THR A 45 -7.67 -3.36 1.42
N SER A 46 -7.29 -2.08 1.46
CA SER A 46 -5.92 -1.67 1.08
C SER A 46 -4.86 -2.37 1.92
N PHE A 47 -5.11 -2.61 3.22
CA PHE A 47 -4.23 -3.34 4.13
C PHE A 47 -4.01 -4.78 3.67
N GLN A 48 -5.10 -5.49 3.37
CA GLN A 48 -5.03 -6.86 2.88
C GLN A 48 -4.27 -6.95 1.56
N ARG A 49 -4.52 -6.03 0.61
CA ARG A 49 -3.82 -6.02 -0.68
C ARG A 49 -2.32 -5.77 -0.53
N VAL A 50 -1.93 -4.83 0.34
CA VAL A 50 -0.50 -4.57 0.62
C VAL A 50 0.15 -5.76 1.30
N HIS A 51 -0.53 -6.37 2.29
CA HIS A 51 -0.03 -7.57 2.95
C HIS A 51 0.16 -8.72 1.95
N ASP A 52 -0.85 -9.00 1.12
CA ASP A 52 -0.77 -10.07 0.12
C ASP A 52 0.34 -9.82 -0.89
N MET A 53 0.52 -8.57 -1.32
CA MET A 53 1.62 -8.17 -2.20
C MET A 53 2.97 -8.49 -1.56
N ILE A 54 3.20 -8.08 -0.32
CA ILE A 54 4.47 -8.37 0.38
C ILE A 54 4.68 -9.88 0.53
N VAL A 55 3.66 -10.62 0.97
CA VAL A 55 3.74 -12.07 1.20
C VAL A 55 3.96 -12.84 -0.10
N SER A 56 3.49 -12.34 -1.24
CA SER A 56 3.60 -13.02 -2.54
C SER A 56 5.04 -13.26 -2.99
N TYR A 57 6.01 -12.44 -2.55
CA TYR A 57 7.44 -12.62 -2.85
C TYR A 57 8.11 -13.63 -1.90
N GLY A 58 7.43 -14.03 -0.82
CA GLY A 58 7.96 -14.94 0.19
C GLY A 58 8.90 -14.28 1.19
N ASN A 59 9.44 -15.11 2.08
CA ASN A 59 10.39 -14.71 3.12
C ASN A 59 11.40 -15.83 3.36
N GLU A 60 12.46 -15.50 4.08
CA GLU A 60 13.47 -16.43 4.57
C GLU A 60 13.98 -16.01 5.96
N PRO A 61 14.68 -16.90 6.69
CA PRO A 61 15.28 -16.52 7.96
C PRO A 61 16.23 -15.34 7.79
N SER A 62 16.17 -14.36 8.68
CA SER A 62 17.07 -13.20 8.65
C SER A 62 18.54 -13.62 8.71
N HIS A 63 19.36 -12.90 7.96
CA HIS A 63 20.82 -13.08 7.92
C HIS A 63 21.54 -12.30 9.02
N GLU A 64 20.83 -11.49 9.82
CA GLU A 64 21.45 -10.72 10.88
C GLU A 64 21.93 -11.64 12.03
N LEU A 65 23.15 -11.40 12.51
CA LEU A 65 23.83 -12.28 13.48
C LEU A 65 23.06 -12.48 14.80
N ASN A 66 22.17 -11.53 15.15
CA ASN A 66 21.39 -11.54 16.38
C ASN A 66 19.88 -11.77 16.14
N ALA A 67 19.45 -11.96 14.89
CA ALA A 67 18.05 -12.08 14.51
C ALA A 67 17.49 -13.49 14.73
N ARG A 68 17.35 -13.86 16.01
CA ARG A 68 16.66 -15.11 16.34
C ARG A 68 15.18 -14.95 16.03
N GLU A 69 14.68 -15.76 15.09
CA GLU A 69 13.27 -15.85 14.67
C GLU A 69 12.76 -14.67 13.82
N GLU A 70 13.63 -13.77 13.36
CA GLU A 70 13.21 -12.70 12.45
C GLU A 70 13.17 -13.18 11.00
N LEU A 71 12.19 -12.68 10.25
CA LEU A 71 11.99 -13.01 8.85
C LEU A 71 12.46 -11.85 7.98
N HIS A 72 13.27 -12.18 6.98
CA HIS A 72 13.63 -11.29 5.88
C HIS A 72 12.60 -11.43 4.75
N TRP A 73 11.94 -10.33 4.39
CA TRP A 73 10.86 -10.30 3.41
C TRP A 73 11.37 -9.88 2.04
N LYS A 74 11.34 -10.80 1.06
CA LYS A 74 11.93 -10.64 -0.28
C LYS A 74 11.33 -9.50 -1.11
N PHE A 75 10.11 -9.08 -0.78
CA PHE A 75 9.50 -7.89 -1.37
C PHE A 75 10.39 -6.65 -1.23
N PHE A 76 11.09 -6.53 -0.10
CA PHE A 76 11.94 -5.38 0.19
C PHE A 76 13.35 -5.47 -0.44
N ASP A 77 13.66 -6.56 -1.14
CA ASP A 77 14.88 -6.68 -1.95
C ASP A 77 14.75 -6.03 -3.33
N ASP A 78 13.58 -5.45 -3.63
CA ASP A 78 13.26 -4.84 -4.92
C ASP A 78 13.58 -5.74 -6.14
N PRO A 79 13.09 -7.00 -6.18
CA PRO A 79 13.48 -7.98 -7.19
C PRO A 79 13.02 -7.62 -8.61
N ASP A 80 12.00 -6.78 -8.75
CA ASP A 80 11.50 -6.32 -10.05
C ASP A 80 12.37 -5.21 -10.66
N ASN A 81 13.22 -4.56 -9.86
CA ASN A 81 14.14 -3.50 -10.30
C ASN A 81 15.61 -3.82 -9.96
N ASP A 82 15.97 -5.11 -9.89
CA ASP A 82 17.35 -5.58 -9.67
C ASP A 82 18.01 -5.00 -8.39
N GLY A 83 17.20 -4.78 -7.34
CA GLY A 83 17.68 -4.29 -6.06
C GLY A 83 17.95 -2.78 -5.97
N ASP A 84 17.52 -1.98 -6.95
CA ASP A 84 17.76 -0.52 -6.99
C ASP A 84 17.28 0.21 -5.71
N ASN A 85 16.13 -0.23 -5.16
CA ASN A 85 15.54 0.33 -3.94
C ASN A 85 15.47 -0.68 -2.79
N ALA A 86 16.39 -1.66 -2.79
CA ALA A 86 16.41 -2.67 -1.75
C ALA A 86 16.65 -2.07 -0.35
N VAL A 87 15.97 -2.62 0.66
CA VAL A 87 16.03 -2.17 2.05
C VAL A 87 16.75 -3.21 2.90
N PHE A 88 17.82 -2.79 3.57
CA PHE A 88 18.68 -3.68 4.34
C PHE A 88 18.76 -3.28 5.83
N GLY A 89 18.97 -4.27 6.70
CA GLY A 89 19.23 -4.05 8.12
C GLY A 89 18.01 -3.58 8.93
N LEU A 90 16.80 -3.77 8.39
CA LEU A 90 15.53 -3.36 9.00
C LEU A 90 14.56 -4.53 9.12
N ASP A 91 15.06 -5.77 9.19
CA ASP A 91 14.21 -6.98 9.21
C ASP A 91 13.18 -6.94 10.35
N GLN A 92 13.59 -6.58 11.57
CA GLN A 92 12.68 -6.45 12.70
C GLN A 92 11.60 -5.35 12.50
N PRO A 93 11.92 -4.08 12.18
CA PRO A 93 10.92 -3.07 11.85
C PRO A 93 9.99 -3.47 10.69
N ILE A 94 10.54 -4.09 9.64
CA ILE A 94 9.77 -4.57 8.49
C ILE A 94 8.80 -5.66 8.94
N GLN A 95 9.23 -6.62 9.74
CA GLN A 95 8.35 -7.67 10.27
C GLN A 95 7.19 -7.09 11.09
N GLN A 96 7.44 -6.05 11.90
CA GLN A 96 6.38 -5.33 12.62
C GLN A 96 5.40 -4.63 11.67
N LEU A 97 5.92 -4.01 10.60
CA LEU A 97 5.12 -3.36 9.56
C LEU A 97 4.24 -4.37 8.80
N VAL A 98 4.79 -5.52 8.42
CA VAL A 98 4.03 -6.58 7.75
C VAL A 98 2.93 -7.12 8.68
N SER A 99 3.24 -7.31 9.96
CA SER A 99 2.26 -7.72 10.97
C SER A 99 1.12 -6.70 11.12
N PHE A 100 1.43 -5.40 11.05
CA PHE A 100 0.43 -4.33 11.06
C PHE A 100 -0.55 -4.43 9.88
N PHE A 101 -0.07 -4.78 8.67
CA PHE A 101 -0.93 -4.95 7.50
C PHE A 101 -1.81 -6.20 7.52
N LYS A 102 -1.54 -7.18 8.38
CA LYS A 102 -2.31 -8.43 8.52
C LYS A 102 -3.71 -8.26 9.16
N SER A 103 -4.16 -7.01 9.36
CA SER A 103 -5.43 -6.66 10.02
C SER A 103 -6.68 -7.13 9.25
#